data_AF-A0A8R7U3H7-F1
#
_entry.id   AF-A0A8R7U3H7-F1
#
_cell.length_a   1.000
_cell.length_b   1.000
_cell.length_c   1.000
_cell.angle_alpha   90.00
_cell.angle_beta   90.00
_cell.angle_gamma   90.00
#
_symmetry.space_group_name_H-M   'P 1'
#
loop_
_entity.id
_entity.type
_entity.pdbx_description
1 polymer ?
#
loop_
_entity_poly.entity_id
_entity_poly.type
_entity_poly.pdbx_seq_one_letter_code
_entity_poly.pdbx_strand_id
1 'polypeptide(L)'
;MENVPFTKRCLRTFCGKLSKEQADDDVRRTMDAFSELGSNDPEFSYVVENDKESKIKTLLWTNGRSKMQYQNFGDVITFDTTYKTNLYDMPFGLFVGVNNHFQSIIMGGVMMREETIERFKWVFTEFIRLMGGKPPKTILTDQGRAMEVAIQQTMPDTTHRWCKWHVLRKAKEHLWPHYTKSSDFRAALHKVVNEMLTVDEFEAAWAELLDKYKLHNNTFLIQNFEVRHKWAKPYFSGKLCAKQTSTQRSESANHLLKGYIPPTCPMNLFVKQYSKL
;
A
#
# COMPACT_ATOMS: atom_id res chain seq x y z
N MET A 1 -12.69 -5.43 56.96
CA MET A 1 -12.01 -5.21 55.67
C MET A 1 -11.95 -6.56 54.97
N GLU A 2 -12.89 -6.83 54.08
CA GLU A 2 -12.85 -8.06 53.27
C GLU A 2 -11.83 -7.90 52.16
N ASN A 3 -10.71 -8.63 52.26
CA ASN A 3 -9.75 -8.81 51.19
C ASN A 3 -10.40 -9.64 50.08
N VAL A 4 -11.04 -9.00 49.11
CA VAL A 4 -11.46 -9.66 47.88
C VAL A 4 -10.18 -10.04 47.12
N PRO A 5 -9.92 -11.34 46.85
CA PRO A 5 -8.67 -11.74 46.23
C PRO A 5 -8.71 -11.32 44.76
N PHE A 6 -7.80 -10.41 44.39
CA PHE A 6 -7.51 -10.08 43.00
C PHE A 6 -7.00 -11.34 42.26
N THR A 7 -7.92 -12.10 41.66
CA THR A 7 -7.53 -13.25 40.82
C THR A 7 -7.00 -12.75 39.48
N LYS A 8 -6.09 -13.50 38.85
CA LYS A 8 -5.60 -13.23 37.47
C LYS A 8 -6.75 -13.06 36.47
N ARG A 9 -7.88 -13.75 36.69
CA ARG A 9 -9.11 -13.62 35.89
C ARG A 9 -9.78 -12.26 36.07
N CYS A 10 -9.89 -11.75 37.31
CA CYS A 10 -10.41 -10.41 37.58
C CYS A 10 -9.53 -9.32 36.96
N LEU A 11 -8.19 -9.45 37.07
CA LEU A 11 -7.25 -8.53 36.41
C LEU A 11 -7.41 -8.55 34.89
N ARG A 12 -7.50 -9.73 34.27
CA ARG A 12 -7.70 -9.83 32.81
C ARG A 12 -9.02 -9.20 32.36
N THR A 13 -10.10 -9.41 33.11
CA THR A 13 -11.41 -8.79 32.83
C THR A 13 -11.35 -7.27 33.01
N PHE A 14 -10.70 -6.78 34.07
CA PHE A 14 -10.56 -5.35 34.34
C PHE A 14 -9.68 -4.65 33.29
N CYS A 15 -8.52 -5.23 32.96
CA CYS A 15 -7.67 -4.74 31.86
C CYS A 15 -8.42 -4.79 30.51
N GLY A 16 -9.24 -5.82 30.28
CA GLY A 16 -10.10 -5.90 29.10
C GLY A 16 -11.15 -4.79 29.03
N LYS A 17 -11.76 -4.43 30.17
CA LYS A 17 -12.70 -3.29 30.26
C LYS A 17 -11.99 -1.96 30.00
N LEU A 18 -10.86 -1.71 30.68
CA LEU A 18 -10.05 -0.50 30.48
C LEU A 18 -9.58 -0.36 29.03
N SER A 19 -9.10 -1.45 28.43
CA SER A 19 -8.68 -1.44 27.03
C SER A 19 -9.84 -1.15 26.07
N LYS A 20 -11.05 -1.62 26.39
CA LYS A 20 -12.24 -1.33 25.60
C LYS A 20 -12.66 0.14 25.74
N GLU A 21 -12.72 0.66 26.97
CA GLU A 21 -13.04 2.07 27.23
C GLU A 21 -12.05 3.03 26.55
N GLN A 22 -10.75 2.69 26.59
CA GLN A 22 -9.70 3.44 25.89
C GLN A 22 -9.90 3.43 24.37
N ALA A 23 -10.29 2.29 23.80
CA ALA A 23 -10.53 2.13 22.37
C ALA A 23 -11.81 2.87 21.92
N ASP A 24 -12.89 2.77 22.69
CA ASP A 24 -14.15 3.46 22.41
C ASP A 24 -13.94 5.00 22.47
N ASP A 25 -13.14 5.49 23.42
CA ASP A 25 -12.76 6.90 23.50
C ASP A 25 -11.92 7.36 22.29
N ASP A 26 -10.97 6.54 21.83
CA ASP A 26 -10.15 6.86 20.65
C ASP A 26 -10.96 6.88 19.35
N VAL A 27 -11.90 5.94 19.18
CA VAL A 27 -12.83 5.95 18.04
C VAL A 27 -13.66 7.24 18.03
N ARG A 28 -14.24 7.62 19.18
CA ARG A 28 -14.99 8.88 19.30
C ARG A 28 -14.12 10.08 18.94
N ARG A 29 -12.93 10.18 19.53
CA ARG A 29 -11.98 11.28 19.23
C ARG A 29 -11.53 11.31 17.77
N THR A 30 -11.48 10.16 17.10
CA THR A 30 -11.16 10.07 15.68
C THR A 30 -12.30 10.66 14.85
N MET A 31 -13.55 10.36 15.19
CA MET A 31 -14.72 10.96 14.53
C MET A 31 -14.80 12.47 14.80
N ASP A 32 -14.48 12.92 16.02
CA ASP A 32 -14.38 14.35 16.34
C ASP A 32 -13.30 15.03 15.49
N ALA A 33 -12.14 14.38 15.31
CA ALA A 33 -11.08 14.89 14.45
C ALA A 33 -11.52 15.00 12.98
N PHE A 34 -12.29 14.04 12.47
CA PHE A 34 -12.86 14.13 11.12
C PHE A 34 -13.92 15.21 10.99
N SER A 35 -14.75 15.41 12.02
CA SER A 35 -15.71 16.51 12.06
C SER A 35 -15.02 17.88 12.02
N GLU A 36 -13.93 18.03 12.78
CA GLU A 36 -13.08 19.23 12.77
C GLU A 36 -12.43 19.45 11.39
N LEU A 37 -11.89 18.39 10.78
CA LEU A 37 -11.32 18.46 9.42
C LEU A 37 -12.39 18.84 8.38
N GLY A 38 -13.59 18.26 8.46
CA GLY A 38 -14.71 18.60 7.57
C GLY A 38 -15.28 19.99 7.77
N SER A 39 -15.17 20.56 8.97
CA SER A 39 -15.53 21.95 9.24
C SER A 39 -14.55 22.93 8.58
N ASN A 40 -13.28 22.55 8.46
CA ASN A 40 -12.23 23.36 7.84
C ASN A 40 -12.13 23.15 6.32
N ASP A 41 -12.50 21.97 5.82
CA ASP A 41 -12.49 21.59 4.41
C ASP A 41 -13.85 20.95 4.04
N PRO A 42 -14.77 21.71 3.40
CA PRO A 42 -16.09 21.21 3.03
C PRO A 42 -16.07 20.01 2.08
N GLU A 43 -14.97 19.81 1.35
CA GLU A 43 -14.77 18.70 0.43
C GLU A 43 -14.04 17.51 1.08
N PHE A 44 -13.70 17.62 2.37
CA PHE A 44 -13.21 16.49 3.15
C PHE A 44 -14.24 15.35 3.16
N SER A 45 -13.77 14.12 3.02
CA SER A 45 -14.66 12.96 3.07
C SER A 45 -13.96 11.75 3.64
N TYR A 46 -14.73 10.98 4.40
CA TYR A 46 -14.28 9.72 4.97
C TYR A 46 -15.39 8.68 4.88
N VAL A 47 -14.99 7.42 4.90
CA VAL A 47 -15.88 6.26 4.90
C VAL A 47 -15.40 5.26 5.92
N VAL A 48 -16.36 4.62 6.59
CA VAL A 48 -16.08 3.67 7.66
C VAL A 48 -16.78 2.36 7.34
N GLU A 49 -16.01 1.28 7.34
CA GLU A 49 -16.53 -0.08 7.28
C GLU A 49 -16.52 -0.68 8.69
N ASN A 50 -17.69 -1.04 9.21
CA ASN A 50 -17.82 -1.61 10.55
C ASN A 50 -17.96 -3.14 10.53
N ASP A 51 -17.67 -3.79 11.66
CA ASP A 51 -18.01 -5.19 11.89
C ASP A 51 -19.40 -5.40 12.48
N LYS A 52 -19.75 -6.67 12.67
CA LYS A 52 -21.04 -7.08 13.27
C LYS A 52 -21.21 -6.56 14.69
N GLU A 53 -20.12 -6.19 15.37
CA GLU A 53 -20.10 -5.59 16.70
C GLU A 53 -19.94 -4.06 16.65
N SER A 54 -20.12 -3.44 15.47
CA SER A 54 -19.96 -2.00 15.23
C SER A 54 -18.55 -1.44 15.48
N LYS A 55 -17.51 -2.28 15.48
CA LYS A 55 -16.11 -1.81 15.55
C LYS A 55 -15.59 -1.49 14.15
N ILE A 56 -14.75 -0.45 14.05
CA ILE A 56 -14.14 -0.03 12.78
C ILE A 56 -13.24 -1.13 12.24
N LYS A 57 -13.58 -1.68 11.07
CA LYS A 57 -12.74 -2.63 10.33
C LYS A 57 -11.78 -1.92 9.38
N THR A 58 -12.32 -0.95 8.65
CA THR A 58 -11.58 -0.15 7.68
C THR A 58 -12.06 1.28 7.71
N LEU A 59 -11.13 2.20 7.59
CA LEU A 59 -11.36 3.62 7.58
C LEU A 59 -10.55 4.21 6.43
N LEU A 60 -11.21 4.88 5.50
CA LEU A 60 -10.58 5.56 4.36
C LEU A 60 -11.00 7.03 4.39
N TRP A 61 -10.06 7.93 4.15
CA TRP A 61 -10.34 9.37 4.11
C TRP A 61 -9.49 10.09 3.06
N THR A 62 -9.99 11.24 2.63
CA THR A 62 -9.34 12.15 1.68
C THR A 62 -9.82 13.58 1.93
N ASN A 63 -9.01 14.56 1.52
CA ASN A 63 -9.35 15.98 1.61
C ASN A 63 -9.72 16.54 0.23
N GLY A 64 -10.32 17.74 0.20
CA GLY A 64 -10.77 18.37 -1.03
C GLY A 64 -9.66 18.65 -2.02
N ARG A 65 -8.48 19.04 -1.52
CA ARG A 65 -7.30 19.26 -2.35
C ARG A 65 -6.86 17.98 -3.07
N SER A 66 -6.84 16.85 -2.36
CA SER A 66 -6.49 15.53 -2.91
C SER A 66 -7.47 15.09 -3.99
N LYS A 67 -8.78 15.30 -3.78
CA LYS A 67 -9.81 15.04 -4.81
C LYS A 67 -9.60 15.89 -6.06
N MET A 68 -9.38 17.19 -5.90
CA MET A 68 -9.07 18.13 -6.99
C MET A 68 -7.80 17.72 -7.74
N GLN A 69 -6.77 17.29 -7.01
CA GLN A 69 -5.55 16.79 -7.63
C GLN A 69 -5.76 15.48 -8.37
N TYR A 70 -6.62 14.58 -7.87
CA TYR A 70 -6.96 13.34 -8.56
C TYR A 70 -7.62 13.58 -9.91
N GLN A 71 -8.49 14.59 -10.03
CA GLN A 71 -9.12 14.94 -11.31
C GLN A 71 -8.09 15.23 -12.42
N ASN A 72 -6.95 15.82 -12.06
CA ASN A 72 -5.90 16.23 -12.99
C ASN A 72 -4.76 15.21 -13.10
N PHE A 73 -4.45 14.49 -12.01
CA PHE A 73 -3.23 13.69 -11.85
C PHE A 73 -3.50 12.25 -11.41
N GLY A 74 -4.76 11.83 -11.29
CA GLY A 74 -5.19 10.51 -10.84
C GLY A 74 -5.07 9.39 -11.89
N ASP A 75 -4.57 9.69 -13.09
CA ASP A 75 -4.38 8.69 -14.15
C ASP A 75 -3.35 7.61 -13.75
N VAL A 76 -2.37 7.94 -12.90
CA VAL A 76 -1.38 6.99 -12.38
C VAL A 76 -1.26 7.17 -10.87
N ILE A 77 -1.54 6.10 -10.13
CA ILE A 77 -1.43 6.09 -8.67
C ILE A 77 -0.61 4.90 -8.18
N THR A 78 0.01 5.06 -7.01
CA THR A 78 0.62 3.99 -6.24
C THR A 78 -0.20 3.72 -5.00
N PHE A 79 -0.31 2.45 -4.62
CA PHE A 79 -0.91 2.02 -3.37
C PHE A 79 0.03 1.06 -2.66
N ASP A 80 0.35 1.36 -1.41
CA ASP A 80 1.28 0.59 -0.59
C ASP A 80 0.77 0.57 0.85
N THR A 81 0.77 -0.60 1.48
CA THR A 81 0.43 -0.76 2.88
C THR A 81 1.69 -0.95 3.72
N THR A 82 1.69 -0.36 4.92
CA THR A 82 2.74 -0.56 5.90
C THR A 82 2.18 -1.03 7.22
N TYR A 83 2.86 -2.00 7.81
CA TYR A 83 2.46 -2.64 9.05
C TYR A 83 2.88 -1.81 10.28
N LYS A 84 2.11 -1.93 11.39
CA LYS A 84 2.41 -1.37 12.73
C LYS A 84 2.58 0.14 12.80
N THR A 85 1.57 0.89 12.36
CA THR A 85 1.60 2.35 12.40
C THR A 85 0.72 2.96 13.49
N ASN A 86 -0.02 2.16 14.25
CA ASN A 86 -0.89 2.65 15.32
C ASN A 86 -1.04 1.66 16.47
N LEU A 87 -1.68 2.13 17.55
CA LEU A 87 -1.96 1.40 18.79
C LEU A 87 -2.66 0.04 18.57
N TYR A 88 -3.37 -0.15 17.47
CA TYR A 88 -4.14 -1.36 17.16
C TYR A 88 -3.40 -2.30 16.20
N ASP A 89 -2.12 -2.02 15.89
CA ASP A 89 -1.32 -2.75 14.91
C ASP A 89 -1.97 -2.83 13.51
N MET A 90 -2.88 -1.91 13.18
CA MET A 90 -3.58 -1.94 11.89
C MET A 90 -2.64 -1.53 10.75
N PRO A 91 -2.61 -2.29 9.63
CA PRO A 91 -2.03 -1.82 8.38
C PRO A 91 -2.55 -0.45 7.96
N PHE A 92 -1.62 0.43 7.60
CA PHE A 92 -1.92 1.74 7.01
C PHE A 92 -1.50 1.76 5.54
N GLY A 93 -2.45 2.06 4.67
CA GLY A 93 -2.25 2.21 3.23
C GLY A 93 -2.28 3.68 2.79
N LEU A 94 -1.48 3.98 1.77
CA LEU A 94 -1.43 5.30 1.14
C LEU A 94 -1.71 5.23 -0.36
N PHE A 95 -2.62 6.07 -0.82
CA PHE A 95 -2.77 6.39 -2.23
C PHE A 95 -1.89 7.60 -2.57
N VAL A 96 -0.97 7.43 -3.51
CA VAL A 96 -0.03 8.49 -3.91
C VAL A 96 0.04 8.61 -5.43
N GLY A 97 -0.18 9.81 -5.97
CA GLY A 97 0.05 10.13 -7.37
C GLY A 97 1.26 11.03 -7.57
N VAL A 98 1.42 11.55 -8.79
CA VAL A 98 2.44 12.57 -9.11
C VAL A 98 1.86 13.66 -10.01
N ASN A 99 2.28 14.91 -9.81
CA ASN A 99 1.93 16.00 -10.73
C ASN A 99 2.88 16.04 -11.95
N ASN A 100 2.67 17.02 -12.83
CA ASN A 100 3.50 17.24 -14.03
C ASN A 100 4.99 17.53 -13.74
N HIS A 101 5.33 17.92 -12.51
CA HIS A 101 6.70 18.14 -12.06
C HIS A 101 7.29 16.91 -11.34
N PHE A 102 6.60 15.76 -11.38
CA PHE A 102 6.98 14.54 -10.67
C PHE A 102 7.09 14.71 -9.15
N GLN A 103 6.37 15.68 -8.59
CA GLN A 103 6.21 15.84 -7.14
C GLN A 103 5.11 14.90 -6.66
N SER A 104 5.33 14.25 -5.52
CA SER A 104 4.38 13.31 -4.94
C SER A 104 3.13 14.02 -4.44
N ILE A 105 1.96 13.43 -4.69
CA ILE A 105 0.67 13.91 -4.18
C ILE A 105 0.05 12.80 -3.34
N ILE A 106 -0.23 13.07 -2.07
CA ILE A 106 -1.02 12.15 -1.26
C ILE A 106 -2.50 12.34 -1.61
N MET A 107 -3.15 11.27 -2.05
CA MET A 107 -4.53 11.29 -2.51
C MET A 107 -5.51 10.73 -1.47
N GLY A 108 -5.05 9.86 -0.58
CA GLY A 108 -5.89 9.33 0.47
C GLY A 108 -5.12 8.42 1.41
N GLY A 109 -5.64 8.29 2.63
CA GLY A 109 -5.12 7.41 3.66
C GLY A 109 -6.15 6.34 4.02
N VAL A 110 -5.69 5.11 4.25
CA VAL A 110 -6.55 4.01 4.69
C VAL A 110 -5.94 3.30 5.89
N MET A 111 -6.75 3.04 6.90
CA MET A 111 -6.44 2.07 7.95
C MET A 111 -7.34 0.86 7.79
N MET A 112 -6.77 -0.35 7.85
CA MET A 112 -7.53 -1.58 7.76
C MET A 112 -7.00 -2.60 8.76
N ARG A 113 -7.87 -3.43 9.35
CA ARG A 113 -7.45 -4.48 10.30
C ARG A 113 -6.72 -5.63 9.61
N GLU A 114 -7.14 -5.98 8.40
CA GLU A 114 -6.67 -7.17 7.68
C GLU A 114 -6.54 -6.88 6.19
N GLU A 115 -5.55 -7.50 5.55
CA GLU A 115 -5.24 -7.36 4.12
C GLU A 115 -5.88 -8.50 3.30
N THR A 116 -7.20 -8.59 3.33
CA THR A 116 -7.96 -9.60 2.57
C THR A 116 -8.43 -9.09 1.20
N ILE A 117 -8.85 -10.01 0.32
CA ILE A 117 -9.38 -9.64 -1.01
C ILE A 117 -10.60 -8.72 -0.85
N GLU A 118 -11.57 -9.09 -0.01
CA GLU A 118 -12.79 -8.31 0.20
C GLU A 118 -12.49 -6.93 0.80
N ARG A 119 -11.49 -6.85 1.67
CA ARG A 119 -10.98 -5.59 2.22
C ARG A 119 -10.46 -4.67 1.14
N PHE A 120 -9.56 -5.16 0.29
CA PHE A 120 -9.02 -4.34 -0.79
C PHE A 120 -10.09 -3.96 -1.82
N LYS A 121 -11.06 -4.84 -2.09
CA LYS A 121 -12.20 -4.51 -2.97
C LYS A 121 -12.99 -3.34 -2.42
N TRP A 122 -13.32 -3.37 -1.13
CA TRP A 122 -14.00 -2.26 -0.47
C TRP A 122 -13.17 -0.97 -0.55
N VAL A 123 -11.88 -1.05 -0.22
CA VAL A 123 -10.97 0.10 -0.25
C VAL A 123 -10.87 0.73 -1.64
N PHE A 124 -10.67 -0.06 -2.69
CA PHE A 124 -10.56 0.45 -4.05
C PHE A 124 -11.89 1.00 -4.58
N THR A 125 -13.00 0.33 -4.28
CA THR A 125 -14.35 0.80 -4.68
C THR A 125 -14.67 2.15 -4.04
N GLU A 126 -14.46 2.26 -2.73
CA GLU A 126 -14.74 3.50 -2.01
C GLU A 126 -13.76 4.61 -2.39
N PHE A 127 -12.49 4.29 -2.62
CA PHE A 127 -11.52 5.27 -3.11
C PHE A 127 -11.97 5.87 -4.45
N ILE A 128 -12.34 5.04 -5.42
CA ILE A 128 -12.83 5.50 -6.72
C ILE A 128 -14.09 6.36 -6.54
N ARG A 129 -15.02 5.94 -5.68
CA ARG A 129 -16.24 6.70 -5.38
C ARG A 129 -15.92 8.08 -4.79
N LEU A 130 -15.03 8.16 -3.81
CA LEU A 130 -14.58 9.41 -3.20
C LEU A 130 -13.84 10.33 -4.18
N MET A 131 -13.21 9.74 -5.21
CA MET A 131 -12.48 10.45 -6.27
C MET A 131 -13.35 10.86 -7.48
N GLY A 132 -14.68 10.78 -7.35
CA GLY A 132 -15.61 11.18 -8.41
C GLY A 132 -15.91 10.08 -9.44
N GLY A 133 -15.67 8.81 -9.09
CA GLY A 133 -16.10 7.65 -9.88
C GLY A 133 -15.17 7.26 -11.04
N LYS A 134 -14.06 7.98 -11.26
CA LYS A 134 -13.10 7.66 -12.31
C LYS A 134 -11.99 6.75 -11.77
N PRO A 135 -11.79 5.52 -12.29
CA PRO A 135 -10.64 4.70 -11.93
C PRO A 135 -9.34 5.24 -12.55
N PRO A 136 -8.17 4.94 -11.94
CA PRO A 136 -6.88 5.30 -12.53
C PRO A 136 -6.64 4.49 -13.82
N LYS A 137 -5.80 4.99 -14.74
CA LYS A 137 -5.38 4.21 -15.91
C LYS A 137 -4.34 3.16 -15.53
N THR A 138 -3.49 3.49 -14.57
CA THR A 138 -2.45 2.59 -14.04
C THR A 138 -2.42 2.67 -12.52
N ILE A 139 -2.41 1.51 -11.86
CA ILE A 139 -2.14 1.40 -10.43
C ILE A 139 -0.87 0.58 -10.20
N LEU A 140 0.02 1.09 -9.35
CA LEU A 140 1.22 0.38 -8.93
C LEU A 140 1.14 -0.02 -7.46
N THR A 141 1.30 -1.31 -7.19
CA THR A 141 1.26 -1.85 -5.82
C THR A 141 2.49 -2.71 -5.52
N ASP A 142 2.61 -3.18 -4.29
CA ASP A 142 3.49 -4.30 -3.97
C ASP A 142 3.00 -5.62 -4.63
N GLN A 143 3.65 -6.73 -4.28
CA GLN A 143 3.25 -8.06 -4.73
C GLN A 143 2.32 -8.74 -3.72
N GLY A 144 1.03 -8.43 -3.79
CA GLY A 144 -0.01 -9.06 -2.98
C GLY A 144 -1.12 -9.70 -3.82
N ARG A 145 -1.36 -11.01 -3.63
CA ARG A 145 -2.46 -11.73 -4.32
C ARG A 145 -3.82 -11.10 -4.01
N ALA A 146 -4.01 -10.63 -2.77
CA ALA A 146 -5.25 -10.00 -2.35
C ALA A 146 -5.53 -8.69 -3.12
N MET A 147 -4.51 -7.83 -3.26
CA MET A 147 -4.61 -6.60 -4.06
C MET A 147 -4.83 -6.90 -5.53
N GLU A 148 -4.12 -7.88 -6.09
CA GLU A 148 -4.27 -8.26 -7.50
C GLU A 148 -5.71 -8.65 -7.84
N VAL A 149 -6.30 -9.56 -7.06
CA VAL A 149 -7.70 -9.99 -7.29
C VAL A 149 -8.66 -8.83 -7.08
N ALA A 150 -8.43 -8.00 -6.06
CA ALA A 150 -9.28 -6.84 -5.80
C ALA A 150 -9.24 -5.81 -6.92
N ILE A 151 -8.06 -5.49 -7.46
CA ILE A 151 -7.89 -4.56 -8.59
C ILE A 151 -8.61 -5.10 -9.82
N GLN A 152 -8.41 -6.37 -10.15
CA GLN A 152 -9.06 -7.01 -11.31
C GLN A 152 -10.59 -6.97 -11.21
N GLN A 153 -11.15 -7.10 -10.00
CA GLN A 153 -12.60 -7.09 -9.79
C GLN A 153 -13.21 -5.68 -9.70
N THR A 154 -12.46 -4.69 -9.21
CA THR A 154 -12.97 -3.33 -8.98
C THR A 154 -12.68 -2.36 -10.12
N MET A 155 -11.61 -2.60 -10.87
CA MET A 155 -11.15 -1.74 -11.95
C MET A 155 -10.47 -2.57 -13.06
N PRO A 156 -11.25 -3.38 -13.81
CA PRO A 156 -10.72 -4.38 -14.75
C PRO A 156 -9.89 -3.78 -15.90
N ASP A 157 -10.18 -2.55 -16.30
CA ASP A 157 -9.47 -1.85 -17.39
C ASP A 157 -8.20 -1.13 -16.91
N THR A 158 -7.98 -1.06 -15.59
CA THR A 158 -6.78 -0.45 -15.01
C THR A 158 -5.57 -1.34 -15.24
N THR A 159 -4.48 -0.76 -15.75
CA THR A 159 -3.20 -1.45 -15.81
C THR A 159 -2.65 -1.65 -14.40
N HIS A 160 -2.58 -2.89 -13.94
CA HIS A 160 -1.90 -3.25 -12.69
C HIS A 160 -0.40 -3.47 -12.93
N ARG A 161 0.44 -2.72 -12.21
CA ARG A 161 1.89 -2.87 -12.23
C ARG A 161 2.40 -3.23 -10.83
N TRP A 162 3.31 -4.20 -10.75
CA TRP A 162 4.03 -4.50 -9.53
C TRP A 162 5.25 -3.60 -9.37
N CYS A 163 5.51 -3.20 -8.13
CA CYS A 163 6.67 -2.43 -7.74
C CYS A 163 7.97 -3.16 -8.07
N LYS A 164 8.82 -2.54 -8.90
CA LYS A 164 10.13 -3.09 -9.30
C LYS A 164 11.01 -3.40 -8.09
N TRP A 165 10.98 -2.55 -7.06
CA TRP A 165 11.78 -2.75 -5.86
C TRP A 165 11.38 -4.02 -5.12
N HIS A 166 10.07 -4.26 -4.95
CA HIS A 166 9.54 -5.47 -4.34
C HIS A 166 9.89 -6.74 -5.15
N VAL A 167 9.84 -6.68 -6.48
CA VAL A 167 10.28 -7.77 -7.37
C VAL A 167 11.75 -8.10 -7.15
N LEU A 168 12.63 -7.10 -7.19
CA LEU A 168 14.07 -7.29 -7.01
C LEU A 168 14.46 -7.68 -5.58
N ARG A 169 13.66 -7.27 -4.58
CA ARG A 169 13.84 -7.70 -3.18
C ARG A 169 13.57 -9.20 -3.03
N LYS A 170 12.44 -9.69 -3.56
CA LYS A 170 12.15 -11.13 -3.54
C LYS A 170 13.17 -11.94 -4.35
N ALA A 171 13.62 -11.40 -5.48
CA ALA A 171 14.70 -12.03 -6.25
C ALA A 171 15.99 -12.16 -5.44
N LYS A 172 16.37 -11.12 -4.68
CA LYS A 172 17.51 -11.19 -3.76
C LYS A 172 17.34 -12.27 -2.69
N GLU A 173 16.15 -12.39 -2.11
CA GLU A 173 15.87 -13.38 -1.04
C GLU A 173 15.98 -14.82 -1.56
N HIS A 174 15.43 -15.11 -2.74
CA HIS A 174 15.40 -16.47 -3.31
C HIS A 174 16.67 -16.84 -4.07
N LEU A 175 17.44 -15.85 -4.52
CA LEU A 175 18.67 -16.06 -5.30
C LEU A 175 19.91 -15.65 -4.50
N TRP A 176 19.82 -15.59 -3.17
CA TRP A 176 20.91 -15.13 -2.30
C TRP A 176 22.30 -15.68 -2.65
N PRO A 177 22.50 -16.98 -2.96
CA PRO A 177 23.82 -17.50 -3.33
C PRO A 177 24.44 -16.81 -4.56
N HIS A 178 23.60 -16.32 -5.47
CA HIS A 178 24.01 -15.63 -6.69
C HIS A 178 23.88 -14.11 -6.59
N TYR A 179 23.24 -13.57 -5.53
CA TYR A 179 22.87 -12.15 -5.41
C TYR A 179 23.71 -11.41 -4.36
N THR A 180 25.03 -11.59 -4.38
CA THR A 180 25.95 -10.82 -3.52
C THR A 180 26.19 -9.42 -4.09
N LYS A 181 26.71 -8.48 -3.27
CA LYS A 181 26.95 -7.08 -3.69
C LYS A 181 27.91 -6.96 -4.89
N SER A 182 28.83 -7.91 -5.05
CA SER A 182 29.83 -7.99 -6.11
C SER A 182 29.53 -9.08 -7.16
N SER A 183 28.30 -9.61 -7.20
CA SER A 183 27.96 -10.67 -8.16
C SER A 183 27.74 -10.13 -9.56
N ASP A 184 28.42 -10.72 -10.54
CA ASP A 184 28.16 -10.49 -11.96
C ASP A 184 26.72 -10.82 -12.32
N PHE A 185 26.12 -11.80 -11.65
CA PHE A 185 24.71 -12.16 -11.82
C PHE A 185 23.78 -11.00 -11.49
N ARG A 186 23.99 -10.33 -10.35
CA ARG A 186 23.18 -9.16 -9.97
C ARG A 186 23.32 -8.05 -11.01
N ALA A 187 24.53 -7.76 -11.48
CA ALA A 187 24.74 -6.74 -12.51
C ALA A 187 23.99 -7.11 -13.81
N ALA A 188 24.11 -8.36 -14.25
CA ALA A 188 23.43 -8.87 -15.45
C ALA A 188 21.90 -8.84 -15.31
N LEU A 189 21.35 -9.28 -14.18
CA LEU A 189 19.91 -9.21 -13.93
C LEU A 189 19.40 -7.76 -13.92
N HIS A 190 20.11 -6.84 -13.26
CA HIS A 190 19.71 -5.43 -13.25
C HIS A 190 19.78 -4.81 -14.65
N LYS A 191 20.73 -5.22 -15.48
CA LYS A 191 20.80 -4.85 -16.89
C LYS A 191 19.54 -5.30 -17.63
N VAL A 192 19.20 -6.59 -17.56
CA VAL A 192 17.99 -7.15 -18.19
C VAL A 192 16.72 -6.41 -17.75
N VAL A 193 16.57 -6.13 -16.45
CA VAL A 193 15.36 -5.51 -15.90
C VAL A 193 15.23 -4.02 -16.24
N ASN A 194 16.34 -3.29 -16.34
CA ASN A 194 16.31 -1.81 -16.47
C ASN A 194 16.55 -1.30 -17.90
N GLU A 195 17.41 -1.99 -18.66
CA GLU A 195 17.92 -1.50 -19.94
C GLU A 195 17.13 -2.03 -21.14
N MET A 196 16.55 -3.23 -21.06
CA MET A 196 15.77 -3.80 -22.16
C MET A 196 14.49 -2.99 -22.40
N LEU A 197 14.24 -2.63 -23.67
CA LEU A 197 13.15 -1.73 -24.06
C LEU A 197 12.03 -2.45 -24.78
N THR A 198 12.36 -3.48 -25.56
CA THR A 198 11.39 -4.30 -26.29
C THR A 198 11.17 -5.66 -25.61
N VAL A 199 10.05 -6.31 -25.92
CA VAL A 199 9.73 -7.65 -25.39
C VAL A 199 10.77 -8.65 -25.88
N ASP A 200 11.11 -8.61 -27.16
CA ASP A 200 12.09 -9.52 -27.78
C ASP A 200 13.47 -9.39 -27.14
N GLU A 201 13.98 -8.16 -26.96
CA GLU A 201 15.25 -7.92 -26.26
C GLU A 201 15.22 -8.46 -24.83
N PHE A 202 14.13 -8.23 -24.11
CA PHE A 202 14.00 -8.68 -22.73
C PHE A 202 13.94 -10.19 -22.60
N GLU A 203 13.17 -10.87 -23.44
CA GLU A 203 13.05 -12.33 -23.40
C GLU A 203 14.33 -13.02 -23.86
N ALA A 204 15.00 -12.50 -24.89
CA ALA A 204 16.31 -12.99 -25.32
C ALA A 204 17.36 -12.80 -24.22
N ALA A 205 17.48 -11.60 -23.65
CA ALA A 205 18.45 -11.32 -22.60
C ALA A 205 18.14 -12.08 -21.29
N TRP A 206 16.86 -12.38 -21.02
CA TRP A 206 16.46 -13.24 -19.90
C TRP A 206 16.88 -14.70 -20.13
N ALA A 207 16.67 -15.25 -21.34
CA ALA A 207 17.12 -16.59 -21.68
C ALA A 207 18.65 -16.72 -21.57
N GLU A 208 19.41 -15.77 -22.13
CA GLU A 208 20.87 -15.72 -22.02
C GLU A 208 21.35 -15.65 -20.56
N LEU A 209 20.64 -14.91 -19.70
CA LEU A 209 20.91 -14.85 -18.27
C LEU A 209 20.72 -16.24 -17.62
N LEU A 210 19.65 -16.95 -17.94
CA LEU A 210 19.40 -18.28 -17.38
C LEU A 210 20.43 -19.31 -17.87
N ASP A 211 20.84 -19.23 -19.14
CA ASP A 211 21.89 -20.09 -19.71
C ASP A 211 23.23 -19.88 -19.01
N LYS A 212 23.68 -18.63 -18.93
CA LYS A 212 24.99 -18.27 -18.37
C LYS A 212 25.16 -18.75 -16.93
N TYR A 213 24.09 -18.67 -16.13
CA TYR A 213 24.13 -19.03 -14.71
C TYR A 213 23.53 -20.41 -14.41
N LYS A 214 23.10 -21.16 -15.44
CA LYS A 214 22.48 -22.49 -15.33
C LYS A 214 21.25 -22.51 -14.41
N LEU A 215 20.39 -21.50 -14.54
CA LEU A 215 19.26 -21.25 -13.63
C LEU A 215 17.88 -21.64 -14.22
N HIS A 216 17.85 -22.36 -15.33
CA HIS A 216 16.59 -22.77 -15.99
C HIS A 216 15.61 -23.52 -15.09
N ASN A 217 16.12 -24.34 -14.16
CA ASN A 217 15.29 -25.12 -13.23
C ASN A 217 14.96 -24.37 -11.93
N ASN A 218 15.29 -23.08 -11.83
CA ASN A 218 15.00 -22.30 -10.64
C ASN A 218 13.51 -21.92 -10.60
N THR A 219 12.76 -22.55 -9.71
CA THR A 219 11.30 -22.36 -9.56
C THR A 219 10.90 -20.89 -9.41
N PHE A 220 11.67 -20.10 -8.67
CA PHE A 220 11.37 -18.68 -8.47
C PHE A 220 11.50 -17.89 -9.77
N LEU A 221 12.57 -18.11 -10.55
CA LEU A 221 12.79 -17.41 -11.82
C LEU A 221 11.75 -17.79 -12.88
N ILE A 222 11.34 -19.07 -12.94
CA ILE A 222 10.24 -19.53 -13.79
C ILE A 222 8.95 -18.79 -13.43
N GLN A 223 8.53 -18.85 -12.16
CA GLN A 223 7.30 -18.20 -11.70
C GLN A 223 7.32 -16.68 -11.91
N ASN A 224 8.47 -16.05 -11.66
CA ASN A 224 8.64 -14.62 -11.85
C ASN A 224 8.57 -14.22 -13.35
N PHE A 225 9.05 -15.07 -14.25
CA PHE A 225 8.94 -14.87 -15.69
C PHE A 225 7.51 -15.06 -16.20
N GLU A 226 6.73 -16.01 -15.68
CA GLU A 226 5.30 -16.15 -16.03
C GLU A 226 4.50 -14.86 -15.78
N VAL A 227 4.83 -14.14 -14.71
CA VAL A 227 4.18 -12.88 -14.34
C VAL A 227 4.91 -11.64 -14.87
N ARG A 228 5.86 -11.78 -15.81
CA ARG A 228 6.68 -10.67 -16.35
C ARG A 228 5.86 -9.50 -16.89
N HIS A 229 4.70 -9.77 -17.47
CA HIS A 229 3.78 -8.75 -17.96
C HIS A 229 3.28 -7.77 -16.88
N LYS A 230 3.45 -8.09 -15.59
CA LYS A 230 3.08 -7.23 -14.45
C LYS A 230 4.23 -6.38 -13.91
N TRP A 231 5.48 -6.63 -14.29
CA TRP A 231 6.62 -5.92 -13.68
C TRP A 231 7.73 -5.54 -14.65
N ALA A 232 7.92 -6.27 -15.74
CA ALA A 232 8.96 -6.04 -16.72
C ALA A 232 8.64 -4.79 -17.57
N LYS A 233 9.61 -3.91 -17.72
CA LYS A 233 9.47 -2.59 -18.37
C LYS A 233 8.87 -2.66 -19.79
N PRO A 234 9.28 -3.57 -20.70
CA PRO A 234 8.76 -3.59 -22.07
C PRO A 234 7.26 -3.84 -22.19
N TYR A 235 6.68 -4.57 -21.24
CA TYR A 235 5.25 -4.90 -21.20
C TYR A 235 4.35 -3.72 -20.82
N PHE A 236 4.96 -2.58 -20.44
CA PHE A 236 4.29 -1.31 -20.20
C PHE A 236 4.50 -0.31 -21.33
N SER A 237 5.09 -0.73 -22.45
CA SER A 237 5.16 0.12 -23.65
C SER A 237 3.75 0.53 -24.09
N GLY A 238 3.56 1.82 -24.38
CA GLY A 238 2.25 2.39 -24.70
C GLY A 238 1.32 2.62 -23.49
N LYS A 239 1.72 2.22 -22.27
CA LYS A 239 0.93 2.44 -21.04
C LYS A 239 1.51 3.60 -20.23
N LEU A 240 0.65 4.51 -19.78
CA LEU A 240 1.07 5.64 -18.96
C LEU A 240 1.43 5.16 -17.54
N CYS A 241 2.69 5.29 -17.16
CA CYS A 241 3.15 5.00 -15.79
C CYS A 241 3.76 6.22 -15.07
N ALA A 242 3.72 7.43 -15.65
CA ALA A 242 4.20 8.67 -15.04
C ALA A 242 5.61 8.58 -14.38
N LYS A 243 6.54 7.84 -14.99
CA LYS A 243 7.88 7.50 -14.44
C LYS A 243 7.87 6.77 -13.08
N GLN A 244 6.71 6.31 -12.61
CA GLN A 244 6.60 5.50 -11.41
C GLN A 244 6.96 4.04 -11.74
N THR A 245 8.06 3.57 -11.15
CA THR A 245 8.52 2.17 -11.26
C THR A 245 8.50 1.43 -9.92
N SER A 246 8.26 2.14 -8.82
CA SER A 246 8.25 1.60 -7.46
C SER A 246 7.30 2.40 -6.55
N THR A 247 6.95 1.78 -5.42
CA THR A 247 6.24 2.36 -4.28
C THR A 247 7.12 3.29 -3.44
N GLN A 248 8.33 3.64 -3.89
CA GLN A 248 9.29 4.45 -3.14
C GLN A 248 8.70 5.77 -2.61
N ARG A 249 7.76 6.37 -3.35
CA ARG A 249 7.09 7.61 -2.93
C ARG A 249 6.12 7.36 -1.77
N SER A 250 5.36 6.27 -1.82
CA SER A 250 4.55 5.80 -0.68
C SER A 250 5.45 5.41 0.49
N GLU A 251 6.56 4.70 0.26
CA GLU A 251 7.53 4.32 1.30
C GLU A 251 8.18 5.55 1.95
N SER A 252 8.51 6.58 1.17
CA SER A 252 9.05 7.84 1.69
C SER A 252 8.02 8.61 2.50
N ALA A 253 6.76 8.67 2.06
CA ALA A 253 5.68 9.27 2.83
C ALA A 253 5.42 8.49 4.12
N ASN A 254 5.41 7.15 4.05
CA ASN A 254 5.32 6.26 5.21
C ASN A 254 6.50 6.45 6.17
N HIS A 255 7.71 6.63 5.66
CA HIS A 255 8.91 6.89 6.47
C HIS A 255 8.81 8.25 7.17
N LEU A 256 8.35 9.30 6.49
CA LEU A 256 8.09 10.60 7.11
C LEU A 256 7.05 10.48 8.23
N LEU A 257 5.92 9.82 7.95
CA LEU A 257 4.89 9.56 8.95
C LEU A 257 5.47 8.84 10.18
N LYS A 258 6.28 7.80 9.99
CA LYS A 258 6.95 7.06 11.09
C LYS A 258 7.93 7.91 11.89
N GLY A 259 8.46 8.99 11.32
CA GLY A 259 9.32 9.95 12.04
C GLY A 259 8.54 10.85 13.00
N TYR A 260 7.29 11.19 12.65
CA TYR A 260 6.43 12.08 13.46
C TYR A 260 5.40 11.34 14.31
N ILE A 261 5.08 10.09 13.96
CA ILE A 261 4.02 9.31 14.57
C ILE A 261 4.65 8.10 15.29
N PRO A 262 4.55 8.01 16.63
CA PRO A 262 5.04 6.86 17.36
C PRO A 262 4.22 5.60 17.03
N PRO A 263 4.81 4.38 17.11
CA PRO A 263 4.09 3.14 16.81
C PRO A 263 2.83 2.90 17.65
N THR A 264 2.78 3.45 18.86
CA THR A 264 1.64 3.36 19.79
C THR A 264 0.65 4.52 19.63
N CYS A 265 0.73 5.30 18.54
CA CYS A 265 -0.15 6.43 18.32
C CYS A 265 -1.62 5.98 18.22
N PRO A 266 -2.52 6.57 19.01
CA PRO A 266 -3.96 6.40 18.84
C PRO A 266 -4.43 6.91 17.47
N MET A 267 -5.56 6.41 17.00
CA MET A 267 -6.08 6.67 15.66
C MET A 267 -6.37 8.17 15.44
N ASN A 268 -6.90 8.84 16.46
CA ASN A 268 -7.25 10.26 16.37
C ASN A 268 -6.02 11.15 16.15
N LEU A 269 -4.91 10.85 16.83
CA LEU A 269 -3.66 11.59 16.70
C LEU A 269 -2.98 11.27 15.37
N PHE A 270 -3.06 10.02 14.90
CA PHE A 270 -2.57 9.66 13.57
C PHE A 270 -3.23 10.51 12.49
N VAL A 271 -4.56 10.59 12.48
CA VAL A 271 -5.33 11.37 11.50
C VAL A 271 -4.93 12.85 11.53
N LYS A 272 -4.78 13.43 12.73
CA LYS A 272 -4.38 14.83 12.90
C LYS A 272 -2.94 15.13 12.48
N GLN A 273 -2.02 14.17 12.54
CA GLN A 273 -0.66 14.36 12.02
C GLN A 273 -0.61 14.13 10.51
N TYR A 274 -1.36 13.15 10.01
CA TYR A 274 -1.50 12.91 8.58
C TYR A 274 -2.04 14.14 7.84
N SER A 275 -3.02 14.85 8.41
CA SER A 275 -3.61 16.04 7.77
C SER A 275 -2.66 17.25 7.67
N LYS A 276 -1.48 17.18 8.28
CA LYS A 276 -0.45 18.24 8.19
C LYS A 276 0.57 18.01 7.08
N LEU A 277 0.52 16.87 6.40
CA LEU A 277 1.34 16.54 5.23
C LEU A 277 0.80 17.20 3.95
#